data_AF-A0A4R1BSU9-F1
#
_entry.id   AF-A0A4R1BSU9-F1
#
_cell.length_a   1.000
_cell.length_b   1.000
_cell.length_c   1.000
_cell.angle_alpha   90.00
_cell.angle_beta   90.00
_cell.angle_gamma   90.00
#
_symmetry.space_group_name_H-M   'P 1'
#
loop_
_entity.id
_entity.type
_entity.pdbx_description
1 polymer ?
#
loop_
_entity_poly.entity_id
_entity_poly.type
_entity_poly.pdbx_seq_one_letter_code
_entity_poly.pdbx_strand_id
1 'polypeptide(L)'
;MANRNVTLSLPEELLKEAKVLAARRESSLSALLAGALREMIDRESGYALAREEELFELERGFDLGTHGEITWSREEAHERR
;
A
#
# COMPACT_ATOMS: atom_id res chain seq x y z
N MET A 1 8.38 -6.50 -19.56
CA MET A 1 8.22 -7.75 -18.78
C MET A 1 7.44 -8.74 -19.63
N ALA A 2 7.78 -10.02 -19.60
CA ALA A 2 7.06 -11.04 -20.36
C ALA A 2 5.79 -11.47 -19.63
N ASN A 3 4.69 -11.63 -20.36
CA ASN A 3 3.44 -12.16 -19.81
C ASN A 3 3.40 -13.68 -19.94
N ARG A 4 2.81 -14.37 -18.95
CA ARG A 4 2.58 -15.81 -18.99
C ARG A 4 1.08 -16.08 -18.84
N ASN A 5 0.53 -16.90 -19.72
CA ASN A 5 -0.88 -17.23 -19.72
C ASN A 5 -1.21 -18.15 -18.54
N VAL A 6 -2.34 -17.87 -17.88
CA VAL A 6 -2.88 -18.64 -16.76
C VAL A 6 -4.36 -18.87 -17.01
N THR A 7 -4.85 -20.08 -16.77
CA THR A 7 -6.28 -20.42 -16.85
C THR A 7 -6.91 -20.25 -15.47
N LEU A 8 -8.02 -19.51 -15.39
CA LEU A 8 -8.75 -19.26 -14.15
C LEU A 8 -10.21 -19.70 -14.32
N SER A 9 -10.74 -20.38 -13.31
CA SER A 9 -12.18 -20.66 -13.21
C SER A 9 -12.83 -19.55 -12.38
N LEU A 10 -13.78 -18.84 -12.99
CA LEU A 10 -14.52 -17.75 -12.36
C LEU A 10 -16.03 -17.99 -12.51
N PRO A 11 -16.88 -17.55 -11.57
CA PRO A 11 -18.32 -17.54 -11.76
C PRO A 11 -18.70 -16.79 -13.04
N GLU A 12 -19.66 -17.32 -13.79
CA GLU A 12 -20.04 -16.75 -15.10
C GLU A 12 -20.53 -15.30 -14.98
N GLU A 13 -21.33 -15.03 -13.95
CA GLU A 13 -21.87 -13.68 -13.69
C GLU A 13 -20.75 -12.69 -13.37
N LEU A 14 -19.76 -13.10 -12.57
CA LEU A 14 -18.59 -12.27 -12.28
C LEU A 14 -17.80 -11.95 -13.56
N LEU A 15 -17.64 -12.94 -14.45
CA LEU A 15 -16.94 -12.74 -15.72
C LEU A 15 -17.67 -11.75 -16.63
N LYS A 16 -19.02 -11.77 -16.66
CA LYS A 16 -19.83 -10.82 -17.42
C LYS A 16 -19.63 -9.40 -16.90
N GLU A 17 -19.75 -9.19 -15.59
CA GLU A 17 -19.57 -7.89 -14.96
C GLU A 17 -18.15 -7.35 -15.16
N ALA A 18 -17.13 -8.18 -15.00
CA ALA A 18 -15.74 -7.80 -15.19
C ALA A 18 -15.45 -7.36 -16.64
N LYS A 19 -16.05 -8.03 -17.65
CA LYS A 19 -15.93 -7.62 -19.05
C LYS A 19 -16.58 -6.26 -19.31
N VAL A 20 -17.76 -6.02 -18.75
CA VAL A 20 -18.43 -4.71 -18.86
C VAL A 20 -17.58 -3.62 -18.21
N LEU A 21 -17.02 -3.89 -17.04
CA LEU A 21 -16.14 -2.95 -16.34
C LEU A 21 -14.87 -2.64 -17.14
N ALA A 22 -14.23 -3.67 -17.71
CA ALA A 22 -13.04 -3.49 -18.54
C ALA A 22 -13.35 -2.62 -19.77
N ALA A 23 -14.46 -2.89 -20.46
CA ALA A 23 -14.90 -2.09 -21.60
C ALA A 23 -15.18 -0.62 -21.21
N ARG A 24 -15.85 -0.38 -20.07
CA ARG A 24 -16.10 0.97 -19.54
C ARG A 24 -14.82 1.74 -19.22
N ARG A 25 -13.72 1.05 -18.93
CA ARG A 25 -12.42 1.63 -18.59
C ARG A 25 -11.44 1.64 -19.78
N GLU A 26 -11.92 1.37 -20.99
CA GLU A 26 -11.08 1.26 -22.20
C GLU A 26 -9.89 0.30 -22.00
N SER A 27 -10.13 -0.79 -21.26
CA SER A 27 -9.11 -1.74 -20.84
C SER A 27 -9.49 -3.18 -21.18
N SER A 28 -8.54 -4.10 -21.03
CA SER A 28 -8.78 -5.54 -21.22
C SER A 28 -9.07 -6.23 -19.90
N LEU A 29 -9.76 -7.37 -19.94
CA LEU A 29 -9.98 -8.21 -18.76
C LEU A 29 -8.65 -8.63 -18.12
N SER A 30 -7.66 -9.01 -18.92
CA SER A 30 -6.32 -9.38 -18.43
C SER A 30 -5.62 -8.23 -17.73
N ALA A 31 -5.71 -7.01 -18.29
CA ALA A 31 -5.13 -5.82 -17.65
C ALA A 31 -5.85 -5.47 -16.33
N LEU A 32 -7.17 -5.60 -16.29
CA LEU A 32 -7.96 -5.37 -15.07
C LEU A 32 -7.60 -6.37 -13.95
N LEU A 33 -7.49 -7.66 -14.28
CA LEU A 33 -7.07 -8.70 -13.35
C LEU A 33 -5.62 -8.50 -12.88
N ALA A 34 -4.71 -8.16 -13.79
CA ALA A 34 -3.32 -7.87 -13.44
C ALA A 34 -3.20 -6.67 -12.50
N GLY A 35 -4.00 -5.62 -12.72
CA GLY A 35 -4.06 -4.45 -11.84
C GLY A 35 -4.56 -4.81 -10.44
N ALA A 36 -5.64 -5.58 -10.33
CA ALA A 36 -6.17 -6.00 -9.03
C ALA A 36 -5.18 -6.89 -8.25
N LEU A 37 -4.50 -7.81 -8.95
CA LEU A 37 -3.43 -8.63 -8.37
C LEU A 37 -2.28 -7.76 -7.85
N ARG A 38 -1.86 -6.77 -8.63
CA ARG A 38 -0.81 -5.83 -8.21
C ARG A 38 -1.23 -5.05 -6.97
N GLU A 39 -2.44 -4.50 -6.94
CA GLU A 39 -2.93 -3.77 -5.77
C GLU A 39 -2.99 -4.64 -4.50
N MET A 40 -3.34 -5.92 -4.62
CA MET A 40 -3.28 -6.85 -3.49
C MET A 40 -1.84 -7.10 -3.03
N ILE A 41 -0.92 -7.32 -3.96
CA ILE A 41 0.51 -7.53 -3.65
C ILE A 41 1.09 -6.27 -3.03
N ASP A 42 0.83 -5.10 -3.59
CA ASP A 42 1.35 -3.80 -3.13
C ASP A 42 0.81 -3.47 -1.73
N ARG A 43 -0.46 -3.78 -1.44
CA ARG A 43 -0.99 -3.64 -0.08
C ARG A 43 -0.29 -4.54 0.91
N GLU A 44 -0.07 -5.80 0.57
CA GLU A 44 0.58 -6.76 1.48
C GLU A 44 2.07 -6.44 1.67
N SER A 45 2.79 -6.19 0.56
CA SER A 45 4.23 -5.91 0.57
C SER A 45 4.55 -4.51 1.11
N GLY A 46 3.77 -3.50 0.72
CA GLY A 46 3.93 -2.13 1.23
C GLY A 46 3.62 -2.05 2.71
N TYR A 47 2.57 -2.74 3.18
CA TYR A 47 2.31 -2.86 4.61
C TYR A 47 3.44 -3.61 5.33
N ALA A 48 3.90 -4.75 4.79
CA ALA A 48 4.97 -5.52 5.41
C ALA A 48 6.28 -4.73 5.53
N LEU A 49 6.67 -4.01 4.47
CA LEU A 49 7.84 -3.14 4.47
C LEU A 49 7.70 -1.99 5.47
N ALA A 50 6.60 -1.23 5.40
CA ALA A 50 6.35 -0.13 6.32
C ALA A 50 6.31 -0.61 7.79
N ARG A 51 5.75 -1.79 8.04
CA ARG A 51 5.74 -2.42 9.36
C ARG A 51 7.15 -2.76 9.83
N GLU A 52 7.99 -3.31 8.97
CA GLU A 52 9.38 -3.66 9.31
C GLU A 52 10.20 -2.40 9.60
N GLU A 53 10.09 -1.37 8.75
CA GLU A 53 10.77 -0.07 8.92
C GLU A 53 10.34 0.61 10.24
N GLU A 54 9.04 0.70 10.51
CA GLU A 54 8.54 1.32 11.75
C GLU A 54 8.93 0.54 13.01
N LEU A 55 8.92 -0.80 12.97
CA LEU A 55 9.40 -1.61 14.10
C LEU A 55 10.89 -1.39 14.35
N PHE A 56 11.69 -1.28 13.29
CA PHE A 56 13.11 -0.97 13.40
C PHE A 56 13.35 0.42 14.02
N GLU A 57 12.62 1.44 13.58
CA GLU A 57 12.70 2.79 14.15
C GLU A 57 12.23 2.84 15.61
N LEU A 58 11.19 2.09 15.98
CA LEU A 58 10.74 1.96 17.37
C LEU A 58 11.78 1.30 18.27
N GLU A 59 12.43 0.23 17.82
CA GLU A 59 13.48 -0.46 18.57
C GLU A 59 14.74 0.40 18.73
N ARG A 60 15.11 1.13 17.67
CA ARG A 60 16.24 2.06 17.69
C ARG A 60 15.96 3.26 18.60
N GLY A 61 14.73 3.77 18.57
CA GLY A 61 14.34 5.02 19.20
C GLY A 61 14.93 6.26 18.53
N PHE A 62 14.38 7.42 18.86
CA PHE A 62 14.88 8.71 18.39
C PHE A 62 15.65 9.43 19.50
N ASP A 63 16.83 9.95 19.16
CA ASP A 63 17.49 10.95 20.01
C ASP A 63 16.78 12.29 19.82
N LEU A 64 15.93 12.63 20.80
CA LEU A 64 15.16 13.87 20.80
C LEU A 64 15.97 15.06 21.35
N GLY A 65 17.25 14.87 21.71
CA GLY A 65 18.10 15.91 22.30
C GLY A 65 17.66 16.38 23.68
N THR A 66 16.75 15.64 24.33
CA THR A 66 16.18 16.00 25.64
C THR A 66 17.03 15.49 26.80
N HIS A 67 17.90 14.51 26.55
CA HIS A 67 18.67 13.84 27.61
C HIS A 67 17.81 13.34 28.80
N GLY A 68 16.52 13.06 28.56
CA GLY A 68 15.56 12.64 29.59
C GLY A 68 14.77 13.77 30.24
N GLU A 69 15.06 15.04 29.93
CA GLU A 69 14.38 16.20 30.46
C GLU A 69 13.80 17.07 29.34
N ILE A 70 12.49 17.29 29.36
CA ILE A 70 11.80 18.18 28.42
C ILE A 70 11.60 19.53 29.09
N THR A 71 12.19 20.58 28.53
CA THR A 71 12.13 21.95 29.06
C THR A 71 11.16 22.86 28.31
N TRP A 72 10.63 22.41 27.18
CA TRP A 72 9.71 23.14 26.33
C TRP A 72 8.27 22.67 26.52
N SER A 73 7.34 23.61 26.45
CA SER A 73 5.90 23.36 26.37
C SER A 73 5.46 23.00 24.95
N ARG A 74 4.29 22.37 24.83
CA ARG A 74 3.70 22.05 23.52
C ARG A 74 3.49 23.31 22.69
N GLU A 75 3.09 24.40 23.34
CA GLU A 75 2.85 25.70 22.72
C GLU A 75 4.14 26.29 22.15
N GLU A 76 5.25 26.24 22.90
CA GLU A 76 6.57 26.68 22.43
C GLU A 76 7.11 25.82 21.27
N ALA A 77 6.85 24.51 21.26
CA ALA A 77 7.22 23.63 20.14
C ALA A 77 6.32 23.83 18.90
N HIS A 78 5.06 24.22 19.09
CA HIS A 78 4.12 24.47 18.01
C HIS A 78 4.33 25.84 17.35
N GLU A 79 4.91 26.82 18.05
CA GLU A 79 5.36 28.09 17.48
C GLU A 79 6.53 27.87 16.50
N ARG A 80 6.23 27.28 15.34
CA ARG A 80 7.13 27.23 14.19
C ARG A 80 7.34 28.68 13.69
N ARG A 81 8.58 29.16 13.74
CA ARG A 81 9.06 30.19 12.81
C ARG A 81 9.53 29.56 11.52
#